data_AF-A0A7K4D4K1-F1
#
_entry.id   AF-A0A7K4D4K1-F1
#
_cell.length_a   1.000
_cell.length_b   1.000
_cell.length_c   1.000
_cell.angle_alpha   90.00
_cell.angle_beta   90.00
_cell.angle_gamma   90.00
#
_symmetry.space_group_name_H-M   'P 1'
#
loop_
_entity.id
_entity.type
_entity.pdbx_description
1 polymer ?
#
loop_
_entity_poly.entity_id
_entity_poly.type
_entity_poly.pdbx_seq_one_letter_code
_entity_poly.pdbx_strand_id
1 'polypeptide(L)'
;VAKEQQRIAVKVQKRRYGKEVTVIQGIDPHEIDLQELCTHLKSKLACGGTVKESLIELQGNHIQRIKDILVKKGFGADQIST
;
A
#
# COMPACT_ATOMS: atom_id res chain seq x y z
N VAL A 1 25.74 0.75 -9.23
CA VAL A 1 24.71 -0.31 -9.10
C VAL A 1 23.36 0.37 -9.24
N ALA A 2 22.68 0.16 -10.37
CA ALA A 2 21.36 0.73 -10.58
C ALA A 2 20.39 0.04 -9.61
N LYS A 3 19.90 0.75 -8.60
CA LYS A 3 18.75 0.25 -7.81
C LYS A 3 17.60 0.11 -8.81
N GLU A 4 17.15 -1.12 -9.03
CA GLU A 4 15.90 -1.35 -9.76
C GLU A 4 14.82 -0.50 -9.10
N GLN A 5 14.21 0.40 -9.87
CA GLN A 5 13.15 1.23 -9.37
C GLN A 5 11.94 0.34 -9.09
N GLN A 6 11.75 0.00 -7.82
CA GLN A 6 10.58 -0.74 -7.36
C GLN A 6 9.32 0.04 -7.74
N ARG A 7 8.39 -0.60 -8.47
CA ARG A 7 7.12 0.02 -8.90
C ARG A 7 5.99 -0.40 -7.98
N ILE A 8 5.44 0.56 -7.24
CA ILE A 8 4.36 0.34 -6.30
C ILE A 8 3.03 0.63 -7.01
N ALA A 9 2.11 -0.32 -7.00
CA ALA A 9 0.77 -0.12 -7.51
C ALA A 9 -0.23 -0.08 -6.35
N VAL A 10 -1.03 0.98 -6.31
CA VAL A 10 -2.13 1.18 -5.37
C VAL A 10 -3.41 1.15 -6.20
N LYS A 11 -4.34 0.23 -5.90
CA LYS A 11 -5.59 0.08 -6.66
C LYS A 11 -6.76 -0.11 -5.72
N VAL A 12 -7.93 0.40 -6.08
CA VAL A 12 -9.18 0.08 -5.38
C VAL A 12 -9.83 -1.13 -6.05
N GLN A 13 -10.21 -2.10 -5.23
CA GLN A 13 -10.99 -3.26 -5.64
C GLN A 13 -12.32 -3.28 -4.88
N LYS A 14 -13.36 -3.84 -5.50
CA LYS A 14 -14.64 -4.08 -4.85
C LYS A 14 -14.68 -5.50 -4.30
N ARG A 15 -14.85 -5.62 -2.99
CA ARG A 15 -15.12 -6.87 -2.26
C ARG A 15 -16.63 -7.16 -2.25
N ARG A 16 -16.99 -8.26 -1.57
CA ARG A 16 -18.38 -8.67 -1.35
C ARG A 16 -19.21 -7.52 -0.77
N TYR A 17 -20.48 -7.47 -1.17
CA TYR A 17 -21.46 -6.45 -0.73
C TYR A 17 -21.09 -5.02 -1.12
N GLY A 18 -20.34 -4.83 -2.20
CA GLY A 18 -19.97 -3.50 -2.70
C GLY A 18 -18.98 -2.74 -1.82
N LYS A 19 -18.37 -3.41 -0.83
CA LYS A 19 -17.35 -2.79 0.03
C LYS A 19 -16.07 -2.58 -0.77
N GLU A 20 -15.52 -1.38 -0.71
CA GLU A 20 -14.25 -1.06 -1.36
C GLU A 20 -13.08 -1.44 -0.47
N VAL A 21 -12.01 -1.93 -1.09
CA VAL A 21 -10.72 -2.16 -0.45
C VAL A 21 -9.63 -1.57 -1.31
N THR A 22 -8.63 -0.95 -0.69
CA THR A 22 -7.43 -0.50 -1.38
C THR A 22 -6.35 -1.57 -1.25
N VAL A 23 -5.79 -1.97 -2.38
CA VAL A 23 -4.73 -2.98 -2.48
C VAL A 23 -3.44 -2.28 -2.89
N ILE A 24 -2.37 -2.54 -2.14
CA ILE A 24 -1.03 -2.02 -2.37
C ILE A 24 -0.12 -3.21 -2.67
N GLN A 25 0.57 -3.17 -3.80
CA GLN A 25 1.43 -4.26 -4.27
C GLN A 25 2.70 -3.72 -4.95
N GLY A 26 3.66 -4.59 -5.21
CA GLY A 26 4.94 -4.21 -5.81
C GLY A 26 5.93 -3.64 -4.79
N ILE A 27 5.74 -3.96 -3.51
CA ILE A 27 6.73 -3.69 -2.46
C ILE A 27 7.53 -4.94 -2.20
N ASP A 28 8.85 -4.86 -2.27
CA ASP A 28 9.73 -5.98 -1.98
C ASP A 28 9.72 -6.29 -0.48
N PRO A 29 9.23 -7.48 -0.06
CA PRO A 29 9.22 -7.87 1.35
C PRO A 29 10.62 -8.10 1.93
N HIS A 30 11.66 -8.24 1.09
CA HIS A 30 13.05 -8.37 1.53
C HIS A 30 13.68 -7.02 1.88
N GLU A 31 13.24 -5.95 1.23
CA GLU A 31 13.70 -4.58 1.54
C GLU A 31 12.83 -3.93 2.62
N ILE A 32 11.54 -4.25 2.67
CA ILE A 32 10.55 -3.55 3.49
C ILE A 32 9.63 -4.53 4.20
N ASP A 33 9.51 -4.38 5.52
CA ASP A 33 8.55 -5.14 6.30
C ASP A 33 7.11 -4.71 5.98
N LEU A 34 6.41 -5.57 5.23
CA LEU A 34 5.01 -5.36 4.86
C LEU A 34 4.06 -5.35 6.06
N GLN A 35 4.36 -6.09 7.14
CA GLN A 35 3.52 -6.10 8.34
C GLN A 35 3.66 -4.79 9.11
N GLU A 36 4.87 -4.26 9.23
CA GLU A 36 5.11 -2.96 9.84
C GLU A 36 4.42 -1.87 9.03
N LEU A 37 4.60 -1.88 7.71
CA LEU A 37 3.95 -0.92 6.81
C LEU A 37 2.42 -1.00 6.89
N CYS A 38 1.86 -2.21 6.89
CA CYS A 38 0.41 -2.42 7.07
C CYS A 38 -0.07 -1.86 8.40
N THR A 39 0.64 -2.12 9.50
CA THR A 39 0.29 -1.59 10.84
C THR A 39 0.35 -0.07 10.87
N HIS A 40 1.36 0.54 10.26
CA HIS A 40 1.48 1.98 10.12
C HIS A 40 0.30 2.59 9.35
N LEU A 41 -0.05 1.98 8.21
CA LEU A 41 -1.17 2.44 7.37
C LEU A 41 -2.50 2.31 8.10
N LYS A 42 -2.76 1.20 8.79
CA LYS A 42 -3.96 1.00 9.63
C LYS A 42 -4.09 2.08 10.70
N SER A 43 -2.99 2.39 11.40
CA SER A 43 -2.96 3.43 12.43
C SER A 43 -3.27 4.82 11.86
N LYS A 44 -2.69 5.17 10.70
CA LYS A 44 -2.89 6.48 10.07
C LYS A 44 -4.25 6.66 9.42
N LEU A 45 -4.83 5.59 8.89
CA LEU A 45 -6.09 5.62 8.15
C LEU A 45 -7.29 5.23 9.01
N ALA A 46 -7.06 4.74 10.24
CA ALA A 46 -8.08 4.22 11.15
C ALA A 46 -8.96 3.15 10.48
N CYS A 47 -8.33 2.26 9.68
CA CYS A 47 -9.01 1.23 8.91
C CYS A 47 -8.48 -0.17 9.27
N GLY A 48 -9.29 -1.19 9.00
CA GLY A 48 -8.84 -2.58 9.00
C GLY A 48 -7.94 -2.86 7.80
N GLY A 49 -7.09 -3.88 7.92
CA GLY A 49 -6.23 -4.30 6.84
C GLY A 49 -5.39 -5.54 7.17
N THR A 50 -4.91 -6.20 6.12
CA THR A 50 -4.10 -7.42 6.23
C THR A 50 -3.01 -7.44 5.18
N VAL A 51 -1.93 -8.14 5.47
CA VAL A 51 -0.95 -8.53 4.45
C VAL A 51 -1.39 -9.89 3.92
N LYS A 52 -1.40 -10.07 2.60
CA LYS A 52 -1.73 -11.32 1.93
C LYS A 52 -0.77 -11.48 0.76
N GLU A 53 -0.07 -12.60 0.62
CA GLU A 53 0.71 -12.94 -0.60
C GLU A 53 1.57 -11.77 -1.13
N SER A 54 2.28 -11.06 -0.24
CA SER A 54 3.12 -9.90 -0.56
C SER A 54 2.39 -8.63 -1.05
N LEU A 55 1.08 -8.53 -0.80
CA LEU A 55 0.29 -7.31 -0.96
C LEU A 55 -0.36 -6.89 0.37
N ILE A 56 -0.68 -5.60 0.48
CA ILE A 56 -1.40 -5.03 1.63
C ILE A 56 -2.82 -4.70 1.16
N GLU A 57 -3.82 -5.30 1.81
CA GLU A 57 -5.22 -4.94 1.63
C GLU A 57 -5.68 -4.05 2.79
N LEU A 58 -6.26 -2.90 2.48
CA LEU A 58 -6.85 -1.96 3.44
C LEU A 58 -8.33 -1.77 3.12
N GLN A 59 -9.17 -1.69 4.15
CA GLN A 59 -10.60 -1.43 3.97
C GLN A 59 -10.85 0.04 3.62
N GLY A 60 -11.73 0.30 2.65
CA GLY A 60 -12.06 1.63 2.16
C GLY A 60 -11.21 2.09 0.98
N ASN A 61 -11.61 3.23 0.40
CA ASN A 61 -10.86 3.92 -0.66
C ASN A 61 -9.98 5.00 -0.03
N HIS A 62 -8.67 4.74 0.00
CA HIS A 62 -7.69 5.62 0.62
C HIS A 62 -6.52 5.95 -0.30
N ILE A 63 -6.69 5.83 -1.62
CA ILE A 63 -5.63 5.97 -2.63
C ILE A 63 -4.76 7.22 -2.38
N GLN A 64 -5.39 8.39 -2.28
CA GLN A 64 -4.68 9.67 -2.14
C GLN A 64 -3.86 9.71 -0.85
N ARG A 65 -4.48 9.34 0.28
CA ARG A 65 -3.81 9.33 1.60
C ARG A 65 -2.68 8.30 1.65
N ILE A 66 -2.86 7.14 1.02
CA ILE A 66 -1.83 6.10 0.94
C ILE A 66 -0.63 6.61 0.15
N LYS A 67 -0.85 7.25 -1.01
CA LYS A 67 0.22 7.86 -1.79
C LYS A 67 1.02 8.85 -0.94
N ASP A 68 0.36 9.75 -0.24
CA ASP A 68 1.02 10.73 0.63
C ASP A 68 1.83 10.07 1.76
N ILE A 69 1.28 9.02 2.40
CA ILE A 69 1.97 8.30 3.47
C ILE A 69 3.20 7.57 2.93
N LEU A 70 3.10 6.94 1.77
CA LEU A 70 4.23 6.26 1.13
C LEU A 70 5.33 7.26 0.75
N VAL A 71 4.98 8.38 0.11
CA VAL A 71 5.97 9.43 -0.20
C VAL A 71 6.65 9.95 1.07
N LYS A 72 5.90 10.17 2.16
CA LYS A 72 6.47 10.57 3.46
C LYS A 72 7.37 9.51 4.10
N LYS A 73 7.17 8.23 3.80
CA LYS A 73 8.03 7.13 4.26
C LYS A 73 9.31 6.97 3.43
N GLY A 74 9.48 7.76 2.36
CA GLY A 74 10.68 7.77 1.52
C GLY A 74 10.53 7.02 0.20
N PHE A 75 9.32 6.56 -0.16
CA PHE A 75 9.05 5.99 -1.47
C PHE A 75 9.02 7.08 -2.55
N GLY A 76 9.62 6.82 -3.71
CA GLY A 76 9.61 7.77 -4.83
C GLY A 76 8.18 8.01 -5.34
N ALA A 77 7.77 9.26 -5.47
CA ALA A 77 6.43 9.59 -5.98
C ALA A 77 6.24 9.11 -7.44
N ASP A 78 7.33 9.06 -8.20
CA ASP A 78 7.45 8.51 -9.56
C ASP A 78 7.31 6.98 -9.61
N GLN A 79 7.58 6.31 -8.50
CA GLN A 79 7.46 4.86 -8.36
C GLN A 79 6.05 4.40 -7.99
N ILE A 80 5.19 5.32 -7.53
CA ILE A 80 3.83 5.01 -7.05
C ILE A 80 2.80 5.27 -8.15
N SER A 81 2.24 4.19 -8.68
CA SER A 81 1.09 4.22 -9.58
C SER A 81 -0.20 4.01 -8.78
N THR A 82 -1.09 4.99 -8.82
CA THR A 82 -2.41 4.96 -8.17
C THR A 82 -3.56 4.81 -9.16
#